data_AF-A0A1S9TDX8-F1
#
_entry.id   AF-A0A1S9TDX8-F1
#
_cell.length_a   1.000
_cell.length_b   1.000
_cell.length_c   1.000
_cell.angle_alpha   90.00
_cell.angle_beta   90.00
_cell.angle_gamma   90.00
#
_symmetry.space_group_name_H-M   'P 1'
#
loop_
_entity.id
_entity.type
_entity.pdbx_description
1 polymer ?
#
loop_
_entity_poly.entity_id
_entity_poly.type
_entity_poly.pdbx_seq_one_letter_code
_entity_poly.pdbx_strand_id
1 'polypeptide(L)'
;MDNLQVAKTELLEAGYDLISPAQKESRKKYKPIERDGRHFTMQNIESYELLRSQLTQGQKGVLLLLTTAMEINKNGLLFKGKNERLTVEDVSVMIGKKNKQTFNILTELENIGAITKEQVGKKVFVNISEGFYRCGYMEKNTPVVKIFKKRLQEVASKLSHNELGFLSDILAHMHWETHILCSNPTETDASKLEVWKGKDIVEVLGYSRNFVSATLKKFRQNEITMEIGTVIDVIVLDPDLVSKQAKKVTLEDIKRVAKQVHPSSFNYRKGN
;
A
#
# COMPACT_ATOMS: atom_id res chain seq x y z
N MET A 1 -23.24 43.68 -33.69
CA MET A 1 -22.54 42.67 -32.88
C MET A 1 -21.17 42.46 -33.49
N ASP A 2 -20.13 42.36 -32.67
CA ASP A 2 -18.74 42.23 -33.13
C ASP A 2 -18.53 40.89 -33.86
N ASN A 3 -18.02 40.92 -35.09
CA ASN A 3 -17.88 39.74 -35.96
C ASN A 3 -17.04 38.63 -35.30
N LEU A 4 -16.11 39.00 -34.42
CA LEU A 4 -15.31 38.05 -33.65
C LEU A 4 -16.15 37.22 -32.67
N GLN A 5 -17.20 37.81 -32.13
CA GLN A 5 -18.04 37.21 -31.12
C GLN A 5 -19.04 36.24 -31.74
N VAL A 6 -19.49 36.53 -32.96
CA VAL A 6 -20.28 35.62 -33.79
C VAL A 6 -19.46 34.38 -34.16
N ALA A 7 -18.25 34.57 -34.70
CA ALA A 7 -17.37 33.46 -35.08
C ALA A 7 -16.97 32.57 -33.89
N LYS A 8 -16.75 33.16 -32.70
CA LYS A 8 -16.48 32.41 -31.47
C LYS A 8 -17.64 31.49 -31.09
N THR A 9 -18.87 31.99 -31.26
CA THR A 9 -20.09 31.28 -30.86
C THR A 9 -20.36 30.12 -31.82
N GLU A 10 -20.24 30.35 -33.12
CA GLU A 10 -20.39 29.31 -34.16
C GLU A 10 -19.40 28.14 -33.98
N LEU A 11 -18.14 28.45 -33.64
CA LEU A 11 -17.12 27.41 -33.41
C LEU A 11 -17.41 26.57 -32.16
N LEU A 12 -17.92 27.19 -31.09
CA LEU A 12 -18.30 26.47 -29.87
C LEU A 12 -19.56 25.61 -30.10
N GLU A 13 -20.55 26.11 -30.83
CA GLU A 13 -21.77 25.37 -31.18
C GLU A 13 -21.48 24.18 -32.10
N ALA A 14 -20.49 24.31 -32.98
CA ALA A 14 -19.99 23.21 -33.82
C ALA A 14 -19.08 22.20 -33.06
N GLY A 15 -18.90 22.38 -31.75
CA GLY A 15 -18.19 21.43 -30.87
C GLY A 15 -16.66 21.56 -30.88
N TYR A 16 -16.10 22.68 -31.37
CA TYR A 16 -14.66 22.92 -31.35
C TYR A 16 -14.20 23.53 -30.02
N ASP A 17 -13.10 22.99 -29.48
CA ASP A 17 -12.42 23.57 -28.32
C ASP A 17 -11.55 24.77 -28.72
N LEU A 18 -11.92 25.96 -28.26
CA LEU A 18 -11.13 27.18 -28.44
C LEU A 18 -10.05 27.28 -27.36
N ILE A 19 -8.82 26.92 -27.71
CA ILE A 19 -7.66 27.01 -26.81
C ILE A 19 -6.75 28.18 -27.20
N SER A 20 -6.32 28.95 -26.19
CA SER A 20 -5.36 30.04 -26.41
C SER A 20 -3.95 29.50 -26.73
N PRO A 21 -3.09 30.29 -27.39
CA PRO A 21 -1.69 29.92 -27.57
C PRO A 21 -0.98 29.57 -26.26
N ALA A 22 -1.28 30.28 -25.17
CA ALA A 22 -0.75 29.99 -23.84
C ALA A 22 -1.26 28.66 -23.27
N GLN A 23 -2.54 28.30 -23.50
CA GLN A 23 -3.08 26.98 -23.12
C GLN A 23 -2.44 25.86 -23.97
N LYS A 24 -2.20 26.11 -25.26
CA LYS A 24 -1.51 25.16 -26.16
C LYS A 24 -0.06 24.93 -25.73
N GLU A 25 0.67 25.97 -25.33
CA GLU A 25 2.02 25.84 -24.77
C GLU A 25 2.04 25.15 -23.40
N SER A 26 1.08 25.47 -22.52
CA SER A 26 0.92 24.80 -21.23
C SER A 26 0.67 23.29 -21.41
N ARG A 27 -0.20 22.92 -22.37
CA ARG A 27 -0.46 21.52 -22.74
C ARG A 27 0.76 20.83 -23.35
N LYS A 28 1.58 21.53 -24.14
CA LYS A 28 2.87 21.01 -24.67
C LYS A 28 3.92 20.81 -23.58
N LYS A 29 3.94 21.65 -22.54
CA LYS A 29 4.80 21.52 -21.35
C LYS A 29 4.33 20.41 -20.42
N TYR A 30 3.03 20.09 -20.45
CA TYR A 30 2.44 19.00 -19.68
C TYR A 30 2.78 17.64 -20.32
N LYS A 31 3.90 17.05 -19.91
CA LYS A 31 4.11 15.60 -20.09
C LYS A 31 3.20 14.88 -19.09
N PRO A 32 2.19 14.08 -19.53
CA PRO A 32 1.42 13.28 -18.59
C PRO A 32 2.40 12.42 -17.81
N ILE A 33 2.36 12.52 -16.48
CA ILE A 33 3.13 11.63 -15.61
C ILE A 33 2.67 10.22 -15.94
N GLU A 34 3.56 9.39 -16.48
CA GLU A 34 3.29 7.98 -16.71
C GLU A 34 2.96 7.33 -15.36
N ARG A 35 1.71 6.90 -15.19
CA ARG A 35 1.22 6.33 -13.95
C ARG A 35 1.32 4.82 -14.01
N ASP A 36 1.59 4.22 -12.85
CA ASP A 36 1.48 2.78 -12.71
C ASP A 36 0.01 2.33 -12.93
N GLY A 37 -0.22 1.51 -13.96
CA GLY A 37 -1.55 1.02 -14.34
C GLY A 37 -2.04 -0.20 -13.56
N ARG A 38 -1.23 -0.74 -12.64
CA ARG A 38 -1.61 -1.92 -11.86
C ARG A 38 -2.72 -1.60 -10.86
N HIS A 39 -3.61 -2.56 -10.62
CA HIS A 39 -4.62 -2.43 -9.58
C HIS A 39 -3.98 -2.48 -8.19
N PHE A 40 -4.26 -1.48 -7.36
CA PHE A 40 -3.75 -1.36 -6.02
C PHE A 40 -4.84 -0.97 -5.02
N THR A 41 -4.56 -1.26 -3.76
CA THR A 41 -5.17 -0.60 -2.61
C THR A 41 -4.13 0.29 -1.94
N MET A 42 -4.56 1.26 -1.16
CA MET A 42 -3.68 2.16 -0.42
C MET A 42 -3.89 1.93 1.06
N GLN A 43 -2.80 1.73 1.80
CA GLN A 43 -2.80 1.84 3.26
C GLN A 43 -2.55 3.29 3.64
N ASN A 44 -3.41 3.88 4.47
CA ASN A 44 -3.16 5.16 5.12
C ASN A 44 -2.20 4.93 6.29
N ILE A 45 -1.00 5.50 6.21
CA ILE A 45 0.06 5.25 7.18
C ILE A 45 -0.33 5.78 8.57
N GLU A 46 -0.84 7.00 8.65
CA GLU A 46 -1.21 7.64 9.93
C GLU A 46 -2.34 6.87 10.62
N SER A 47 -3.44 6.62 9.90
CA SER A 47 -4.57 5.87 10.44
C SER A 47 -4.18 4.46 10.87
N TYR A 48 -3.32 3.80 10.09
CA TYR A 48 -2.86 2.45 10.40
C TYR A 48 -2.04 2.44 11.69
N GLU A 49 -1.09 3.36 11.86
CA GLU A 49 -0.27 3.47 13.07
C GLU A 49 -1.10 3.71 14.34
N LEU A 50 -2.19 4.49 14.26
CA LEU A 50 -3.09 4.75 15.39
C LEU A 50 -3.82 3.50 15.88
N LEU A 51 -4.11 2.54 14.99
CA LEU A 51 -4.84 1.31 15.34
C LEU A 51 -3.97 0.07 15.45
N ARG A 52 -2.73 0.07 14.95
CA ARG A 52 -1.92 -1.15 14.88
C ARG A 52 -1.70 -1.81 16.24
N SER A 53 -1.71 -1.05 17.33
CA SER A 53 -1.55 -1.58 18.70
C SER A 53 -2.80 -2.29 19.23
N GLN A 54 -3.97 -1.99 18.66
CA GLN A 54 -5.25 -2.60 19.03
C GLN A 54 -5.52 -3.90 18.27
N LEU A 55 -4.77 -4.15 17.20
CA LEU A 55 -4.91 -5.32 16.35
C LEU A 55 -3.87 -6.39 16.71
N THR A 56 -4.32 -7.62 16.86
CA THR A 56 -3.41 -8.77 16.88
C THR A 56 -2.71 -8.92 15.54
N GLN A 57 -1.54 -9.56 15.54
CA GLN A 57 -0.78 -9.78 14.32
C GLN A 57 -1.58 -10.54 13.24
N GLY A 58 -2.37 -11.54 13.65
CA GLY A 58 -3.22 -12.29 12.73
C GLY A 58 -4.34 -11.44 12.13
N GLN A 59 -4.97 -10.58 12.94
CA GLN A 59 -6.01 -9.64 12.48
C GLN A 59 -5.46 -8.65 11.45
N LYS A 60 -4.26 -8.10 11.66
CA LYS A 60 -3.57 -7.24 10.67
C LYS A 60 -3.40 -7.96 9.32
N GLY A 61 -2.99 -9.23 9.36
CA GLY A 61 -2.84 -10.03 8.15
C GLY A 61 -4.16 -10.34 7.45
N VAL A 62 -5.23 -10.60 8.22
CA VAL A 62 -6.58 -10.76 7.66
C VAL A 62 -7.04 -9.47 6.99
N LEU A 63 -6.89 -8.31 7.64
CA LEU A 63 -7.22 -7.01 7.04
C LEU A 63 -6.45 -6.76 5.75
N LEU A 64 -5.13 -6.97 5.76
CA LEU A 64 -4.30 -6.82 4.57
C LEU A 64 -4.79 -7.73 3.43
N LEU A 65 -5.10 -9.00 3.72
CA LEU A 65 -5.61 -9.93 2.72
C LEU A 65 -6.98 -9.49 2.15
N LEU A 66 -7.89 -9.01 2.99
CA LEU A 66 -9.21 -8.51 2.56
C LEU A 66 -9.09 -7.34 1.57
N THR A 67 -8.02 -6.54 1.63
CA THR A 67 -7.79 -5.44 0.66
C THR A 67 -7.72 -5.96 -0.79
N THR A 68 -7.33 -7.22 -1.01
CA THR A 68 -7.31 -7.84 -2.35
C THR A 68 -8.71 -7.99 -2.95
N ALA A 69 -9.77 -7.91 -2.14
CA ALA A 69 -11.16 -7.98 -2.56
C ALA A 69 -11.82 -6.60 -2.73
N MET A 70 -11.14 -5.50 -2.41
CA MET A 70 -11.71 -4.16 -2.57
C MET A 70 -11.84 -3.75 -4.05
N GLU A 71 -12.91 -3.06 -4.41
CA GLU A 71 -13.08 -2.46 -5.73
C GLU A 71 -12.90 -0.93 -5.71
N ILE A 72 -12.45 -0.39 -6.84
CA ILE A 72 -12.17 1.03 -7.01
C ILE A 72 -13.45 1.86 -6.83
N ASN A 73 -13.40 2.84 -5.93
CA ASN A 73 -14.49 3.79 -5.64
C ASN A 73 -15.81 3.09 -5.26
N LYS A 74 -15.70 1.97 -4.54
CA LYS A 74 -16.83 1.25 -3.98
C LYS A 74 -16.87 1.34 -2.45
N ASN A 75 -16.44 2.43 -1.83
CA ASN A 75 -16.61 2.70 -0.39
C ASN A 75 -16.23 1.51 0.53
N GLY A 76 -15.09 0.87 0.25
CA GLY A 76 -14.60 -0.28 1.03
C GLY A 76 -15.38 -1.60 0.88
N LEU A 77 -16.35 -1.67 -0.04
CA LEU A 77 -17.06 -2.90 -0.36
C LEU A 77 -16.11 -3.97 -0.93
N LEU A 78 -16.31 -5.22 -0.51
CA LEU A 78 -15.49 -6.37 -0.91
C LEU A 78 -16.22 -7.26 -1.90
N PHE A 79 -15.49 -7.81 -2.87
CA PHE A 79 -16.02 -8.62 -3.96
C PHE A 79 -15.16 -9.86 -4.23
N LYS A 80 -15.81 -10.98 -4.57
CA LYS A 80 -15.15 -12.24 -4.98
C LYS A 80 -15.12 -12.47 -6.49
N GLY A 81 -15.54 -11.47 -7.26
CA GLY A 81 -15.67 -11.50 -8.71
C GLY A 81 -16.37 -10.24 -9.19
N LYS A 82 -16.77 -10.21 -10.46
CA LYS A 82 -17.47 -9.05 -11.03
C LYS A 82 -18.85 -8.90 -10.38
N ASN A 83 -19.01 -7.89 -9.53
CA ASN A 83 -20.26 -7.51 -8.84
C ASN A 83 -20.80 -8.50 -7.80
N GLU A 84 -20.05 -9.55 -7.42
CA GLU A 84 -20.50 -10.45 -6.35
C GLU A 84 -19.85 -10.07 -5.02
N ARG A 85 -20.65 -9.49 -4.11
CA ARG A 85 -20.21 -9.03 -2.79
C ARG A 85 -19.76 -10.20 -1.91
N LEU A 86 -18.72 -9.95 -1.13
CA LEU A 86 -18.05 -10.95 -0.31
C LEU A 86 -18.77 -11.12 1.04
N THR A 87 -19.22 -12.35 1.31
CA THR A 87 -19.90 -12.71 2.57
C THR A 87 -18.92 -13.20 3.64
N VAL A 88 -19.37 -13.32 4.89
CA VAL A 88 -18.58 -13.96 5.96
C VAL A 88 -18.14 -15.39 5.59
N GLU A 89 -18.98 -16.14 4.87
CA GLU A 89 -18.66 -17.49 4.39
C GLU A 89 -17.53 -17.44 3.34
N ASP A 90 -17.59 -16.48 2.43
CA ASP A 90 -16.53 -16.26 1.44
C ASP A 90 -15.21 -15.81 2.10
N VAL A 91 -15.27 -14.95 3.13
CA VAL A 91 -14.08 -14.58 3.93
C VAL A 91 -13.47 -15.84 4.54
N SER A 92 -14.30 -16.73 5.08
CA SER A 92 -13.84 -17.95 5.74
C SER A 92 -12.99 -18.83 4.81
N VAL A 93 -13.44 -18.96 3.56
CA VAL A 93 -12.68 -19.63 2.49
C VAL A 93 -11.40 -18.87 2.17
N MET A 94 -11.49 -17.54 1.98
CA MET A 94 -10.35 -16.67 1.66
C MET A 94 -9.22 -16.74 2.69
N ILE A 95 -9.56 -16.75 3.99
CA ILE A 95 -8.57 -16.80 5.08
C ILE A 95 -8.25 -18.24 5.52
N GLY A 96 -8.85 -19.26 4.89
CA GLY A 96 -8.64 -20.67 5.22
C GLY A 96 -8.93 -21.02 6.68
N LYS A 97 -9.99 -20.44 7.27
CA LYS A 97 -10.40 -20.72 8.66
C LYS A 97 -11.83 -21.26 8.73
N LYS A 98 -12.21 -21.81 9.88
CA LYS A 98 -13.58 -22.28 10.11
C LYS A 98 -14.50 -21.08 10.34
N ASN A 99 -15.76 -21.18 9.90
CA ASN A 99 -16.75 -20.09 10.00
C ASN A 99 -16.83 -19.47 11.40
N LYS A 100 -16.80 -20.27 12.47
CA LYS A 100 -16.82 -19.75 13.86
C LYS A 100 -15.59 -18.89 14.17
N GLN A 101 -14.39 -19.32 13.76
CA GLN A 101 -13.16 -18.56 13.96
C GLN A 101 -13.18 -17.27 13.13
N THR A 102 -13.59 -17.38 11.87
CA THR A 102 -13.75 -16.23 10.96
C THR A 102 -14.71 -15.20 11.55
N PHE A 103 -15.87 -15.64 12.04
CA PHE A 103 -16.87 -14.75 12.65
C PHE A 103 -16.33 -14.02 13.88
N ASN A 104 -15.57 -14.72 14.75
CA ASN A 104 -14.95 -14.08 15.92
C ASN A 104 -13.93 -13.02 15.50
N ILE A 105 -13.03 -13.34 14.58
CA ILE A 105 -12.02 -12.40 14.05
C ILE A 105 -12.72 -11.16 13.45
N LEU A 106 -13.74 -11.36 12.62
CA LEU A 106 -14.48 -10.26 12.00
C LEU A 106 -15.25 -9.43 13.03
N THR A 107 -15.76 -10.04 14.09
CA THR A 107 -16.44 -9.30 15.17
C THR A 107 -15.46 -8.45 15.96
N GLU A 108 -14.26 -8.95 16.25
CA GLU A 108 -13.20 -8.15 16.88
C GLU A 108 -12.75 -6.99 15.99
N LEU A 109 -12.59 -7.23 14.68
CA LEU A 109 -12.25 -6.21 13.70
C LEU A 109 -13.34 -5.14 13.56
N GLU A 110 -14.62 -5.54 13.63
CA GLU A 110 -15.75 -4.61 13.61
C GLU A 110 -15.81 -3.77 14.88
N ASN A 111 -15.56 -4.37 16.05
CA ASN A 111 -15.55 -3.63 17.33
C ASN A 111 -14.45 -2.55 17.38
N ILE A 112 -13.34 -2.77 16.67
CA ILE A 112 -12.24 -1.79 16.52
C ILE A 112 -12.55 -0.76 15.41
N GLY A 113 -13.61 -0.97 14.62
CA GLY A 113 -14.01 -0.10 13.53
C GLY A 113 -13.21 -0.29 12.24
N ALA A 114 -12.40 -1.34 12.13
CA ALA A 114 -11.60 -1.63 10.93
C ALA A 114 -12.45 -2.17 9.77
N ILE A 115 -13.59 -2.79 10.08
CA ILE A 115 -14.57 -3.30 9.12
C ILE A 115 -15.99 -2.97 9.56
N THR A 116 -16.95 -3.17 8.67
CA THR A 116 -18.38 -3.24 8.99
C THR A 116 -19.00 -4.52 8.42
N LYS A 117 -20.00 -5.07 9.11
CA LYS A 117 -20.87 -6.12 8.57
C LYS A 117 -22.23 -5.54 8.16
N GLU A 118 -22.74 -6.00 7.02
CA GLU A 118 -24.05 -5.62 6.49
C GLU A 118 -24.91 -6.88 6.33
N GLN A 119 -26.02 -6.97 7.05
CA GLN A 119 -26.94 -8.10 6.93
C GLN A 119 -28.02 -7.81 5.88
N VAL A 120 -28.13 -8.67 4.87
CA VAL A 120 -29.20 -8.63 3.87
C VAL A 120 -29.82 -10.02 3.77
N GLY A 121 -31.04 -10.14 4.30
CA GLY A 121 -31.71 -11.43 4.46
C GLY A 121 -30.91 -12.39 5.35
N LYS A 122 -30.53 -13.54 4.78
CA LYS A 122 -29.73 -14.58 5.47
C LYS A 122 -28.22 -14.39 5.33
N LYS A 123 -27.76 -13.46 4.48
CA LYS A 123 -26.34 -13.26 4.20
C LYS A 123 -25.80 -12.08 5.00
N VAL A 124 -24.55 -12.21 5.45
CA VAL A 124 -23.79 -11.14 6.11
C VAL A 124 -22.61 -10.80 5.23
N PHE A 125 -22.59 -9.58 4.71
CA PHE A 125 -21.53 -9.04 3.86
C PHE A 125 -20.49 -8.30 4.70
N VAL A 126 -19.25 -8.28 4.23
CA VAL A 126 -18.11 -7.66 4.93
C VAL A 126 -17.55 -6.51 4.09
N ASN A 127 -17.26 -5.38 4.76
CA ASN A 127 -16.69 -4.18 4.14
C ASN A 127 -15.51 -3.68 4.97
N ILE A 128 -14.48 -3.15 4.31
CA ILE A 128 -13.39 -2.46 5.00
C ILE A 128 -13.78 -1.00 5.26
N SER A 129 -13.49 -0.47 6.44
CA SER A 129 -13.61 0.95 6.73
C SER A 129 -12.53 1.74 5.99
N GLU A 130 -12.91 2.72 5.16
CA GLU A 130 -11.98 3.45 4.28
C GLU A 130 -10.92 4.32 5.01
N GLY A 131 -11.00 4.43 6.33
CA GLY A 131 -10.02 5.17 7.13
C GLY A 131 -8.61 4.56 7.11
N PHE A 132 -8.50 3.24 6.95
CA PHE A 132 -7.22 2.50 7.04
C PHE A 132 -6.71 2.04 5.70
N TYR A 133 -7.60 1.44 4.91
CA TYR A 133 -7.31 1.02 3.55
C TYR A 133 -8.34 1.57 2.59
N ARG A 134 -7.89 1.96 1.40
CA ARG A 134 -8.76 2.51 0.38
C ARG A 134 -8.41 1.97 -1.01
N CYS A 135 -9.42 1.76 -1.85
CA CYS A 135 -9.23 1.45 -3.26
C CYS A 135 -9.91 2.54 -4.09
N GLY A 136 -9.13 3.46 -4.66
CA GLY A 136 -9.67 4.64 -5.33
C GLY A 136 -8.83 5.89 -5.11
N TYR A 137 -9.50 7.00 -4.83
CA TYR A 137 -8.84 8.28 -4.57
C TYR A 137 -8.64 8.53 -3.07
N MET A 138 -7.48 9.06 -2.71
CA MET A 138 -7.20 9.60 -1.38
C MET A 138 -7.08 11.11 -1.46
N GLU A 139 -7.25 11.78 -0.32
CA GLU A 139 -7.03 13.21 -0.24
C GLU A 139 -5.60 13.58 -0.61
N LYS A 140 -5.42 14.82 -1.08
CA LYS A 140 -4.11 15.33 -1.44
C LYS A 140 -3.24 15.38 -0.18
N ASN A 141 -2.02 14.86 -0.29
CA ASN A 141 -1.00 14.80 0.78
C ASN A 141 -1.23 13.75 1.88
N THR A 142 -2.23 12.86 1.80
CA THR A 142 -2.30 11.75 2.75
C THR A 142 -1.11 10.79 2.54
N PRO A 143 -0.31 10.49 3.57
CA PRO A 143 0.79 9.55 3.44
C PRO A 143 0.25 8.13 3.28
N VAL A 144 0.49 7.55 2.10
CA VAL A 144 -0.06 6.23 1.74
C VAL A 144 1.00 5.31 1.14
N VAL A 145 0.78 4.01 1.31
CA VAL A 145 1.50 2.96 0.58
C VAL A 145 0.53 2.27 -0.35
N LYS A 146 0.81 2.30 -1.66
CA LYS A 146 0.10 1.47 -2.64
C LYS A 146 0.56 0.03 -2.47
N ILE A 147 -0.40 -0.89 -2.51
CA ILE A 147 -0.21 -2.33 -2.40
C ILE A 147 -0.85 -2.96 -3.63
N PHE A 148 -0.06 -3.57 -4.49
CA PHE A 148 -0.54 -4.12 -5.76
C PHE A 148 -1.26 -5.43 -5.53
N LYS A 149 -2.56 -5.46 -5.85
CA LYS A 149 -3.48 -6.52 -5.44
C LYS A 149 -3.07 -7.89 -5.97
N LYS A 150 -2.70 -7.97 -7.25
CA LYS A 150 -2.29 -9.24 -7.89
C LYS A 150 -1.07 -9.82 -7.19
N ARG A 151 -0.04 -9.01 -6.98
CA ARG A 151 1.18 -9.45 -6.30
C ARG A 151 0.93 -9.81 -4.84
N LEU A 152 0.09 -9.05 -4.14
CA LEU A 152 -0.33 -9.36 -2.77
C LEU A 152 -1.03 -10.73 -2.69
N GLN A 153 -1.93 -11.07 -3.63
CA GLN A 153 -2.59 -12.38 -3.66
C GLN A 153 -1.59 -13.53 -3.85
N GLU A 154 -0.62 -13.38 -4.75
CA GLU A 154 0.43 -14.37 -4.99
C GLU A 154 1.23 -14.66 -3.72
N VAL A 155 1.67 -13.62 -3.01
CA VAL A 155 2.50 -13.77 -1.81
C VAL A 155 1.68 -14.21 -0.59
N ALA A 156 0.42 -13.75 -0.48
CA ALA A 156 -0.45 -14.12 0.64
C ALA A 156 -0.73 -15.63 0.71
N SER A 157 -0.83 -16.29 -0.45
CA SER A 157 -0.98 -17.77 -0.51
C SER A 157 0.17 -18.54 0.13
N LYS A 158 1.33 -17.90 0.30
CA LYS A 158 2.57 -18.51 0.81
C LYS A 158 2.86 -18.11 2.25
N LEU A 159 2.12 -17.15 2.80
CA LEU A 159 2.33 -16.58 4.12
C LEU A 159 1.22 -16.98 5.10
N SER A 160 1.58 -17.06 6.37
CA SER A 160 0.60 -17.10 7.45
C SER A 160 -0.01 -15.71 7.68
N HIS A 161 -1.18 -15.66 8.33
CA HIS A 161 -1.79 -14.39 8.73
C HIS A 161 -0.87 -13.54 9.62
N ASN A 162 -0.06 -14.16 10.48
CA ASN A 162 0.88 -13.40 11.30
C ASN A 162 1.99 -12.77 10.43
N GLU A 163 2.51 -13.50 9.45
CA GLU A 163 3.50 -12.97 8.51
C GLU A 163 2.90 -11.86 7.62
N LEU A 164 1.62 -11.96 7.23
CA LEU A 164 0.91 -10.86 6.57
C LEU A 164 0.72 -9.65 7.48
N GLY A 165 0.45 -9.86 8.77
CA GLY A 165 0.40 -8.78 9.73
C GLY A 165 1.74 -8.07 9.90
N PHE A 166 2.83 -8.84 9.89
CA PHE A 166 4.19 -8.31 9.87
C PHE A 166 4.45 -7.48 8.61
N LEU A 167 4.05 -7.99 7.43
CA LEU A 167 4.13 -7.23 6.18
C LEU A 167 3.40 -5.89 6.31
N SER A 168 2.17 -5.91 6.84
CA SER A 168 1.35 -4.72 7.03
C SER A 168 2.00 -3.66 7.92
N ASP A 169 2.70 -4.08 8.98
CA ASP A 169 3.41 -3.16 9.89
C ASP A 169 4.65 -2.53 9.25
N ILE A 170 5.43 -3.28 8.45
CA ILE A 170 6.66 -2.73 7.85
C ILE A 170 6.39 -1.75 6.69
N LEU A 171 5.18 -1.73 6.12
CA LEU A 171 4.84 -0.85 4.99
C LEU A 171 5.04 0.63 5.31
N ALA A 172 4.66 1.06 6.52
CA ALA A 172 4.81 2.44 6.98
C ALA A 172 6.27 2.92 6.92
N HIS A 173 7.20 2.02 7.20
CA HIS A 173 8.65 2.26 7.32
C HIS A 173 9.42 2.14 6.01
N MET A 174 8.72 1.90 4.91
CA MET A 174 9.32 1.88 3.58
C MET A 174 9.69 3.30 3.12
N HIS A 175 10.95 3.55 2.79
CA HIS A 175 11.37 4.82 2.19
C HIS A 175 10.66 5.06 0.85
N TRP A 176 10.19 6.28 0.62
CA TRP A 176 9.30 6.61 -0.48
C TRP A 176 9.91 6.41 -1.88
N GLU A 177 11.22 6.59 -2.03
CA GLU A 177 11.92 6.42 -3.31
C GLU A 177 12.66 5.10 -3.42
N THR A 178 13.36 4.68 -2.37
CA THR A 178 14.27 3.53 -2.41
C THR A 178 13.63 2.23 -1.99
N HIS A 179 12.43 2.28 -1.41
CA HIS A 179 11.75 1.12 -0.82
C HIS A 179 12.53 0.44 0.33
N ILE A 180 13.61 1.07 0.82
CA ILE A 180 14.41 0.59 1.94
C ILE A 180 13.60 0.76 3.23
N LEU A 181 13.61 -0.25 4.10
CA LEU A 181 13.07 -0.12 5.45
C LEU A 181 13.96 0.79 6.30
N CYS A 182 13.38 1.83 6.90
CA CYS A 182 14.11 2.83 7.67
C CYS A 182 13.22 3.52 8.71
N SER A 183 13.85 4.24 9.65
CA SER A 183 13.14 5.02 10.67
C SER A 183 12.56 6.32 10.13
N ASN A 184 13.17 6.89 9.08
CA ASN A 184 12.82 8.17 8.47
C ASN A 184 12.39 8.00 7.00
N PRO A 185 11.23 7.35 6.73
CA PRO A 185 10.80 6.97 5.38
C PRO A 185 10.46 8.13 4.44
N THR A 186 10.47 9.36 4.93
CA THR A 186 10.23 10.60 4.17
C THR A 186 11.50 11.45 3.99
N GLU A 187 12.66 10.95 4.43
CA GLU A 187 13.94 11.62 4.19
C GLU A 187 14.17 11.83 2.70
N THR A 188 14.76 12.96 2.34
CA THR A 188 15.05 13.31 0.94
C THR A 188 16.52 13.15 0.61
N ASP A 189 17.38 13.22 1.63
CA ASP A 189 18.81 12.97 1.52
C ASP A 189 19.11 11.50 1.82
N ALA A 190 19.34 10.71 0.76
CA ALA A 190 19.64 9.29 0.87
C ALA A 190 20.84 8.98 1.79
N SER A 191 21.76 9.93 1.96
CA SER A 191 22.92 9.75 2.84
C SER A 191 22.57 9.79 4.33
N LYS A 192 21.40 10.31 4.69
CA LYS A 192 20.87 10.43 6.07
C LYS A 192 19.81 9.38 6.39
N LEU A 193 19.59 8.40 5.52
CA LEU A 193 18.63 7.33 5.77
C LEU A 193 19.07 6.48 6.97
N GLU A 194 18.17 6.36 7.95
CA GLU A 194 18.34 5.50 9.13
C GLU A 194 17.83 4.09 8.81
N VAL A 195 18.64 3.32 8.11
CA VAL A 195 18.24 2.01 7.58
C VAL A 195 18.08 0.97 8.68
N TRP A 196 17.11 0.07 8.49
CA TRP A 196 16.80 -1.01 9.42
C TRP A 196 17.51 -2.31 9.07
N LYS A 197 17.99 -2.99 10.11
CA LYS A 197 18.29 -4.42 10.17
C LYS A 197 17.19 -5.17 10.88
N GLY A 198 17.25 -6.50 10.86
CA GLY A 198 16.31 -7.36 11.59
C GLY A 198 16.23 -7.05 13.10
N LYS A 199 17.31 -6.57 13.73
CA LYS A 199 17.29 -6.14 15.13
C LYS A 199 16.45 -4.87 15.36
N ASP A 200 16.46 -3.94 14.41
CA ASP A 200 15.75 -2.67 14.54
C ASP A 200 14.24 -2.91 14.42
N ILE A 201 13.84 -3.87 13.56
CA ILE A 201 12.46 -4.35 13.47
C ILE A 201 11.97 -4.93 14.80
N VAL A 202 12.80 -5.74 15.48
CA VAL A 202 12.49 -6.30 16.81
C VAL A 202 12.24 -5.17 17.82
N GLU A 203 13.13 -4.18 17.85
CA GLU A 203 13.06 -3.05 18.79
C GLU A 203 11.87 -2.11 18.51
N VAL A 204 11.63 -1.77 17.24
CA VAL A 204 10.59 -0.79 16.86
C VAL A 204 9.20 -1.40 16.87
N LEU A 205 9.05 -2.62 16.36
CA LEU A 205 7.75 -3.25 16.16
C LEU A 205 7.39 -4.27 17.26
N GLY A 206 8.33 -4.61 18.15
CA GLY A 206 8.07 -5.47 19.30
C GLY A 206 7.92 -6.96 18.95
N TYR A 207 8.36 -7.40 17.77
CA TYR A 207 8.33 -8.80 17.38
C TYR A 207 9.47 -9.60 18.00
N SER A 208 9.27 -10.89 18.24
CA SER A 208 10.36 -11.74 18.71
C SER A 208 11.45 -11.89 17.63
N ARG A 209 12.72 -11.98 18.07
CA ARG A 209 13.87 -12.15 17.17
C ARG A 209 13.71 -13.37 16.25
N ASN A 210 13.22 -14.48 16.80
CA ASN A 210 13.01 -15.72 16.05
C ASN A 210 11.95 -15.53 14.95
N PHE A 211 10.85 -14.86 15.28
CA PHE A 211 9.81 -14.55 14.32
C PHE A 211 10.35 -13.66 13.19
N VAL A 212 10.99 -12.53 13.52
CA VAL A 212 11.54 -11.60 12.52
C VAL A 212 12.54 -12.30 11.60
N SER A 213 13.48 -13.07 12.15
CA SER A 213 14.49 -13.78 11.36
C SER A 213 13.86 -14.79 10.40
N ALA A 214 12.92 -15.61 10.88
CA ALA A 214 12.23 -16.60 10.07
C ALA A 214 11.36 -15.95 8.98
N THR A 215 10.61 -14.90 9.33
CA THR A 215 9.74 -14.18 8.39
C THR A 215 10.53 -13.44 7.32
N LEU A 216 11.62 -12.75 7.67
CA LEU A 216 12.48 -12.10 6.67
C LEU A 216 13.13 -13.11 5.72
N LYS A 217 13.57 -14.27 6.23
CA LYS A 217 14.06 -15.36 5.38
C LYS A 217 12.98 -15.81 4.39
N LYS A 218 11.76 -15.99 4.85
CA LYS A 218 10.62 -16.39 4.01
C LYS A 218 10.24 -15.28 3.02
N PHE A 219 10.31 -14.02 3.41
CA PHE A 219 10.05 -12.88 2.53
C PHE A 219 11.07 -12.83 1.39
N ARG A 220 12.35 -13.09 1.66
CA ARG A 220 13.37 -13.22 0.60
C ARG A 220 13.09 -14.38 -0.34
N GLN A 221 12.73 -15.55 0.19
CA GLN A 221 12.39 -16.73 -0.63
C GLN A 221 11.17 -16.53 -1.53
N ASN A 222 10.28 -15.60 -1.17
CA ASN A 222 9.06 -15.29 -1.91
C ASN A 222 9.12 -13.95 -2.63
N GLU A 223 10.30 -13.33 -2.74
CA GLU A 223 10.54 -12.06 -3.43
C GLU A 223 9.62 -10.93 -2.94
N ILE A 224 9.37 -10.90 -1.63
CA ILE A 224 8.65 -9.80 -0.93
C ILE A 224 9.64 -8.73 -0.50
N THR A 225 10.81 -9.18 -0.06
CA THR A 225 11.95 -8.33 0.25
C THR A 225 13.19 -8.86 -0.45
N MET A 226 14.14 -7.97 -0.73
CA MET A 226 15.48 -8.34 -1.15
C MET A 226 16.52 -7.65 -0.28
N GLU A 227 17.67 -8.30 -0.16
CA GLU A 227 18.87 -7.69 0.38
C GLU A 227 19.73 -7.24 -0.79
N ILE A 228 20.04 -5.94 -0.81
CA ILE A 228 20.98 -5.39 -1.76
C ILE A 228 22.29 -5.19 -1.00
N GLY A 229 23.28 -6.01 -1.32
CA GLY A 229 24.65 -5.81 -0.89
C GLY A 229 25.18 -4.53 -1.54
N THR A 230 25.17 -3.44 -0.77
CA THR A 230 25.92 -2.22 -1.10
C THR A 230 27.16 -2.19 -0.20
N VAL A 231 27.55 -1.03 0.31
CA VAL A 231 28.52 -0.98 1.43
C VAL A 231 27.84 -1.38 2.75
N ILE A 232 26.50 -1.30 2.81
CA ILE A 232 25.68 -1.78 3.92
C ILE A 232 24.56 -2.69 3.40
N ASP A 233 24.23 -3.73 4.15
CA ASP A 233 23.06 -4.57 3.86
C ASP A 233 21.78 -3.80 4.20
N VAL A 234 20.93 -3.62 3.18
CA VAL A 234 19.63 -2.95 3.29
C VAL A 234 18.50 -3.91 2.95
N ILE A 235 17.40 -3.83 3.70
CA ILE A 235 16.17 -4.57 3.43
C ILE A 235 15.29 -3.70 2.54
N VAL A 236 15.02 -4.15 1.33
CA VAL A 236 14.20 -3.46 0.33
C VAL A 236 12.90 -4.22 0.12
N LEU A 237 11.76 -3.51 0.12
CA LEU A 237 10.47 -4.07 -0.28
C LEU A 237 10.31 -4.11 -1.80
N ASP A 238 9.76 -5.21 -2.31
CA ASP A 238 9.53 -5.44 -3.73
C ASP A 238 8.66 -4.34 -4.37
N PRO A 239 9.17 -3.57 -5.37
CA PRO A 239 8.38 -2.55 -6.06
C PRO A 239 7.24 -3.12 -6.92
N ASP A 240 7.22 -4.44 -7.14
CA ASP A 240 6.08 -5.11 -7.75
C ASP A 240 4.96 -5.44 -6.75
N LEU A 241 5.25 -5.40 -5.45
CA LEU A 241 4.29 -5.60 -4.37
C LEU A 241 3.77 -4.27 -3.82
N VAL A 242 4.62 -3.27 -3.64
CA VAL A 242 4.27 -1.99 -3.01
C VAL A 242 4.96 -0.78 -3.63
N SER A 243 4.39 0.42 -3.46
CA SER A 243 5.07 1.68 -3.81
C SER A 243 4.45 2.89 -3.11
N LYS A 244 5.24 3.91 -2.79
CA LYS A 244 4.74 5.25 -2.40
C LYS A 244 4.69 6.23 -3.59
N GLN A 245 5.19 5.83 -4.76
CA GLN A 245 5.33 6.72 -5.91
C GLN A 245 4.17 6.61 -6.91
N ALA A 246 4.00 7.65 -7.73
CA ALA A 246 3.05 7.66 -8.84
C ALA A 246 3.53 6.81 -10.03
N LYS A 247 4.85 6.84 -10.28
CA LYS A 247 5.52 6.11 -11.35
C LYS A 247 5.92 4.72 -10.86
N LYS A 248 6.10 3.80 -11.81
CA LYS A 248 6.70 2.50 -11.51
C LYS A 248 8.15 2.69 -11.09
N VAL A 249 8.52 2.13 -9.95
CA VAL A 249 9.90 2.08 -9.45
C VAL A 249 10.53 0.78 -9.94
N THR A 250 11.76 0.83 -10.45
CA THR A 250 12.48 -0.37 -10.89
C THR A 250 13.54 -0.77 -9.86
N LEU A 251 14.00 -2.03 -9.93
CA LEU A 251 15.14 -2.49 -9.12
C LEU A 251 16.42 -1.73 -9.45
N GLU A 252 16.55 -1.23 -10.67
CA GLU A 252 17.69 -0.41 -11.09
C GLU A 252 17.67 0.96 -10.41
N ASP A 253 16.48 1.59 -10.30
CA ASP A 253 16.31 2.84 -9.56
C ASP A 253 16.69 2.65 -8.08
N ILE A 254 16.18 1.59 -7.47
CA ILE A 254 16.49 1.22 -6.08
C ILE A 254 18.01 1.02 -5.91
N LYS A 255 18.64 0.20 -6.76
CA LYS A 255 20.10 -0.05 -6.69
C LYS A 255 20.91 1.23 -6.87
N ARG A 256 20.48 2.13 -7.75
CA ARG A 256 21.14 3.42 -7.99
C ARG A 256 21.13 4.29 -6.73
N VAL A 257 19.98 4.43 -6.07
CA VAL A 257 19.87 5.27 -4.87
C VAL A 257 20.45 4.59 -3.64
N ALA A 258 20.33 3.26 -3.51
CA ALA A 258 20.96 2.51 -2.42
C ALA A 258 22.49 2.67 -2.38
N LYS A 259 23.15 2.85 -3.54
CA LYS A 259 24.60 3.17 -3.60
C LYS A 259 24.95 4.54 -3.03
N GLN A 260 23.99 5.47 -2.98
CA GLN A 260 24.18 6.81 -2.41
C GLN A 260 24.05 6.82 -0.88
N VAL A 261 23.53 5.73 -0.30
CA VAL A 261 23.54 5.54 1.16
C VAL A 261 24.99 5.33 1.58
N HIS A 262 25.62 6.40 2.04
CA HIS A 262 27.06 6.44 2.30
C HIS A 262 27.48 5.52 3.47
N PRO A 263 28.74 5.06 3.48
CA PRO A 263 29.25 4.16 4.51
C PRO A 263 29.63 4.98 5.73
N SER A 264 28.69 5.20 6.61
CA SER A 264 29.04 5.56 7.97
C SER A 264 28.19 4.72 8.91
N SER A 265 28.79 4.26 10.00
CA SER A 265 28.09 3.60 11.11
C SER A 265 26.96 4.46 11.71
N PHE A 266 26.81 5.71 11.26
CA PHE A 266 25.71 6.61 11.58
C PHE A 266 24.41 6.28 10.86
N ASN A 267 24.44 5.58 9.71
CA ASN A 267 23.24 5.32 8.92
C ASN A 267 22.43 4.12 9.41
N TYR A 268 23.00 3.28 10.27
CA TYR A 268 22.18 2.36 11.04
C TYR A 268 21.47 3.14 12.13
N ARG A 269 20.19 2.81 12.34
CA ARG A 269 19.46 3.29 13.52
C ARG A 269 20.31 3.04 14.76
N LYS A 270 20.64 4.13 15.47
CA LYS A 270 21.31 4.05 16.76
C LYS A 270 20.26 3.57 17.77
N GLY A 271 20.49 2.40 18.36
CA GLY A 271 19.64 1.90 19.44
C GLY A 271 19.68 2.87 20.62
N ASN A 272 18.56 3.00 21.32
CA ASN A 272 18.52 3.61 22.65
C ASN A 272 19.08 2.63 23.68
#